data_AF-A0AAW1GII4-F1
#
_entry.id   AF-A0AAW1GII4-F1
#
_cell.length_a   1.000
_cell.length_b   1.000
_cell.length_c   1.000
_cell.angle_alpha   90.00
_cell.angle_beta   90.00
_cell.angle_gamma   90.00
#
_symmetry.space_group_name_H-M   'P 1'
#
loop_
_entity.id
_entity.type
_entity.pdbx_description
1 polymer ?
#
loop_
_entity_poly.entity_id
_entity_poly.type
_entity_poly.pdbx_seq_one_letter_code
_entity_poly.pdbx_strand_id
1 'polypeptide(L)'
;MAEQLTDDQISEFKEAFSLFDKDGDGCITTKELGTVMRSLGQNPTEAELQDMINEVDADGNGTIDFPEFLNLMARKMKDTDSEEELKEAFRVFDKDQNGFISAAELRHVMTNLGEKLTDEEVDEMIREADVDGDGQINYEEFVKVMMANDYYRIYSFYFGCHGNQLFLDSCSMIVFELVFAVFCNDAKMKILCLHGFRTSGAFLKKQISKWDPSIFAHFDLDFADGLYPAGGRSDIEGIFPPPYFEWFQFNKEFTEYTNLDECISYLCEYITTNGPFDGLLGFSQGATLCGLLAGYQLQGKVLTEHSPIKFLISVSGSKFKAPEIHDVAFKDPIAVKSVHFVGEKDWLKLPSEELAAAFVDPLIIRHPQGHTVPRLDEAATEQLVNWTKDLLVEASAAKDDVQNADTKLKEKAVIRGAEVEEGSTEMKMVITEVEAVQA
;
A
#
# COMPACT_ATOMS: atom_id res chain seq x y z
N MET A 1 -26.66 -7.70 -26.53
CA MET A 1 -26.12 -6.33 -26.51
C MET A 1 -25.05 -6.34 -25.45
N ALA A 2 -23.82 -5.97 -25.80
CA ALA A 2 -22.68 -6.00 -24.89
C ALA A 2 -22.97 -5.17 -23.64
N GLU A 3 -22.72 -5.74 -22.47
CA GLU A 3 -22.67 -4.99 -21.21
C GLU A 3 -21.63 -3.88 -21.39
N GLN A 4 -22.04 -2.64 -21.13
CA GLN A 4 -21.18 -1.48 -21.27
C GLN A 4 -20.13 -1.53 -20.15
N LEU A 5 -18.90 -1.89 -20.51
CA LEU A 5 -17.73 -1.68 -19.66
C LEU A 5 -17.69 -0.21 -19.23
N THR A 6 -17.37 0.07 -17.96
CA THR A 6 -17.26 1.45 -17.47
C THR A 6 -16.05 2.15 -18.10
N ASP A 7 -16.07 3.47 -18.14
CA ASP A 7 -14.97 4.26 -18.72
C ASP A 7 -13.62 3.97 -18.03
N ASP A 8 -13.64 3.66 -16.73
CA ASP A 8 -12.46 3.28 -15.95
C ASP A 8 -11.91 1.92 -16.39
N GLN A 9 -12.78 0.92 -16.58
CA GLN A 9 -12.38 -0.41 -17.09
C GLN A 9 -11.81 -0.31 -18.51
N ILE A 10 -12.41 0.54 -19.36
CA ILE A 10 -11.91 0.79 -20.72
C ILE A 10 -10.52 1.46 -20.65
N SER A 11 -10.28 2.33 -19.67
CA SER A 11 -8.97 2.96 -19.47
C SER A 11 -7.91 1.95 -19.03
N GLU A 12 -8.24 1.06 -18.10
CA GLU A 12 -7.35 -0.03 -17.67
C GLU A 12 -6.99 -0.97 -18.83
N PHE A 13 -7.98 -1.34 -19.65
CA PHE A 13 -7.72 -2.19 -20.81
C PHE A 13 -6.89 -1.49 -21.89
N LYS A 14 -6.97 -0.16 -22.02
CA LYS A 14 -6.07 0.61 -22.90
C LYS A 14 -4.64 0.59 -22.40
N GLU A 15 -4.43 0.70 -21.09
CA GLU A 15 -3.11 0.60 -20.49
C GLU A 15 -2.54 -0.81 -20.70
N ALA A 16 -3.34 -1.85 -20.46
CA ALA A 16 -2.94 -3.23 -20.75
C ALA A 16 -2.63 -3.44 -22.24
N PHE A 17 -3.45 -2.94 -23.15
CA PHE A 17 -3.21 -3.01 -24.60
C PHE A 17 -1.87 -2.38 -25.01
N SER A 18 -1.53 -1.23 -24.42
CA SER A 18 -0.25 -0.54 -24.66
C SER A 18 0.98 -1.31 -24.16
N LEU A 19 0.80 -2.33 -23.30
CA LEU A 19 1.89 -3.23 -22.92
C LEU A 19 2.20 -4.23 -24.03
N PHE A 20 1.22 -4.57 -24.87
CA PHE A 20 1.38 -5.49 -25.99
C PHE A 20 1.78 -4.75 -27.27
N ASP A 21 1.06 -3.68 -27.62
CA ASP A 21 1.35 -2.81 -28.77
C ASP A 21 2.63 -1.97 -28.50
N LYS A 22 3.79 -2.46 -28.97
CA LYS A 22 5.10 -1.89 -28.65
C LYS A 22 5.45 -0.71 -29.54
N ASP A 23 4.99 -0.75 -30.79
CA ASP A 23 5.26 0.32 -31.76
C ASP A 23 4.15 1.39 -31.80
N GLY A 24 3.03 1.14 -31.10
CA GLY A 24 1.93 2.08 -30.92
C GLY A 24 1.08 2.24 -32.18
N ASP A 25 1.08 1.25 -33.08
CA ASP A 25 0.34 1.29 -34.33
C ASP A 25 -1.16 0.99 -34.15
N GLY A 26 -1.56 0.59 -32.93
CA GLY A 26 -2.94 0.31 -32.54
C GLY A 26 -3.37 -1.12 -32.79
N CYS A 27 -2.45 -2.02 -33.17
CA CYS A 27 -2.70 -3.43 -33.44
C CYS A 27 -1.65 -4.29 -32.72
N ILE A 28 -2.02 -5.49 -32.25
CA ILE A 28 -1.07 -6.44 -31.65
C ILE A 28 -0.75 -7.52 -32.68
N THR A 29 0.51 -7.58 -33.10
CA THR A 29 1.01 -8.61 -34.02
C THR A 29 1.43 -9.90 -33.30
N THR A 30 1.58 -11.02 -34.02
CA THR A 30 2.13 -12.28 -33.45
C THR A 30 3.47 -12.07 -32.77
N LYS A 31 4.30 -11.18 -33.33
CA LYS A 31 5.63 -10.86 -32.81
C LYS A 31 5.56 -10.12 -31.49
N GLU A 32 4.66 -9.18 -31.36
CA GLU A 32 4.46 -8.40 -30.14
C GLU A 32 3.85 -9.25 -29.04
N LEU A 33 2.81 -10.01 -29.35
CA LEU A 33 2.22 -10.99 -28.45
C LEU A 33 3.29 -11.99 -27.97
N GLY A 34 4.06 -12.57 -28.89
CA GLY A 34 5.14 -13.49 -28.56
C GLY A 34 6.28 -12.86 -27.76
N THR A 35 6.57 -11.57 -27.98
CA THR A 35 7.59 -10.84 -27.21
C THR A 35 7.15 -10.65 -25.76
N VAL A 36 5.88 -10.29 -25.54
CA VAL A 36 5.32 -10.18 -24.19
C VAL A 36 5.27 -11.54 -23.51
N MET A 37 4.73 -12.58 -24.17
CA MET A 37 4.65 -13.92 -23.58
C MET A 37 6.03 -14.50 -23.22
N ARG A 38 7.05 -14.25 -24.04
CA ARG A 38 8.45 -14.63 -23.72
C ARG A 38 9.06 -13.82 -22.60
N SER A 39 8.72 -12.54 -22.49
CA SER A 39 9.14 -11.71 -21.36
C SER A 39 8.48 -12.13 -20.03
N LEU A 40 7.33 -12.81 -20.09
CA LEU A 40 6.62 -13.40 -18.96
C LEU A 40 7.04 -14.86 -18.69
N GLY A 41 8.14 -15.33 -19.30
CA GLY A 41 8.73 -16.65 -19.02
C GLY A 41 8.15 -17.82 -19.83
N GLN A 42 7.23 -17.57 -20.77
CA GLN A 42 6.69 -18.61 -21.66
C GLN A 42 7.52 -18.74 -22.95
N ASN A 43 7.37 -19.86 -23.69
CA ASN A 43 7.98 -20.03 -25.01
C ASN A 43 6.95 -20.59 -26.02
N PRO A 44 5.92 -19.80 -26.38
CA PRO A 44 4.94 -20.23 -27.37
C PRO A 44 5.59 -20.32 -28.76
N THR A 45 5.13 -21.30 -29.53
CA THR A 45 5.48 -21.46 -30.94
C THR A 45 4.72 -20.45 -31.80
N GLU A 46 5.23 -20.17 -33.01
CA GLU A 46 4.55 -19.25 -33.93
C GLU A 46 3.15 -19.73 -34.34
N ALA A 47 2.94 -21.05 -34.38
CA ALA A 47 1.63 -21.64 -34.67
C ALA A 47 0.64 -21.38 -33.53
N GLU A 48 1.06 -21.55 -32.27
CA GLU A 48 0.22 -21.25 -31.11
C GLU A 48 -0.12 -19.76 -31.01
N LEU A 49 0.84 -18.87 -31.29
CA LEU A 49 0.60 -17.43 -31.34
C LEU A 49 -0.40 -17.05 -32.44
N GLN A 50 -0.29 -17.68 -33.60
CA GLN A 50 -1.21 -17.43 -34.71
C GLN A 50 -2.61 -17.95 -34.39
N ASP A 51 -2.73 -19.12 -33.75
CA ASP A 51 -4.01 -19.68 -33.33
C ASP A 51 -4.69 -18.77 -32.29
N MET A 52 -3.93 -18.24 -31.32
CA MET A 52 -4.44 -17.27 -30.34
C MET A 52 -4.97 -15.97 -30.97
N ILE A 53 -4.32 -15.48 -32.02
CA ILE A 53 -4.81 -14.30 -32.77
C ILE A 53 -6.08 -14.67 -33.55
N ASN A 54 -6.07 -15.78 -34.26
CA ASN A 54 -7.20 -16.22 -35.10
C ASN A 54 -8.49 -16.46 -34.30
N GLU A 55 -8.39 -16.77 -33.00
CA GLU A 55 -9.54 -16.95 -32.11
C GLU A 55 -10.35 -15.66 -31.87
N VAL A 56 -9.72 -14.49 -32.01
CA VAL A 56 -10.31 -13.18 -31.68
C VAL A 56 -10.27 -12.16 -32.80
N ASP A 57 -9.42 -12.38 -33.81
CA ASP A 57 -9.34 -11.64 -35.07
C ASP A 57 -10.63 -11.82 -35.88
N ALA A 58 -11.55 -10.89 -35.68
CA ALA A 58 -12.90 -10.94 -36.25
C ALA A 58 -12.91 -10.38 -37.68
N ASP A 59 -11.99 -9.48 -38.00
CA ASP A 59 -11.86 -8.89 -39.33
C ASP A 59 -10.92 -9.67 -40.28
N GLY A 60 -10.15 -10.62 -39.73
CA GLY A 60 -9.26 -11.53 -40.46
C GLY A 60 -7.96 -10.86 -40.93
N ASN A 61 -7.55 -9.76 -40.31
CA ASN A 61 -6.38 -8.99 -40.72
C ASN A 61 -5.05 -9.58 -40.21
N GLY A 62 -5.10 -10.63 -39.38
CA GLY A 62 -3.95 -11.33 -38.82
C GLY A 62 -3.29 -10.62 -37.62
N THR A 63 -3.95 -9.62 -37.04
CA THR A 63 -3.54 -8.86 -35.86
C THR A 63 -4.74 -8.69 -34.92
N ILE A 64 -4.51 -8.22 -33.69
CA ILE A 64 -5.59 -7.95 -32.74
C ILE A 64 -5.73 -6.44 -32.56
N ASP A 65 -6.85 -5.86 -33.00
CA ASP A 65 -7.14 -4.45 -32.74
C ASP A 65 -7.71 -4.22 -31.32
N PHE A 66 -7.79 -2.96 -30.90
CA PHE A 66 -8.27 -2.65 -29.54
C PHE A 66 -9.71 -3.15 -29.26
N PRO A 67 -10.70 -3.00 -30.18
CA PRO A 67 -12.01 -3.65 -30.05
C PRO A 67 -11.98 -5.19 -29.92
N GLU A 68 -11.14 -5.88 -30.68
CA GLU A 68 -10.96 -7.33 -30.62
C GLU A 68 -10.31 -7.76 -29.31
N PHE A 69 -9.31 -6.99 -28.85
CA PHE A 69 -8.69 -7.16 -27.55
C PHE A 69 -9.69 -6.97 -26.41
N LEU A 70 -10.56 -5.97 -26.48
CA LEU A 70 -11.64 -5.80 -25.49
C LEU A 70 -12.61 -6.98 -25.48
N ASN A 71 -12.95 -7.53 -26.64
CA ASN A 71 -13.80 -8.72 -26.73
C ASN A 71 -13.10 -9.98 -26.18
N LEU A 72 -11.79 -10.13 -26.43
CA LEU A 72 -10.96 -11.17 -25.84
C LEU A 72 -10.98 -11.07 -24.31
N MET A 73 -10.72 -9.88 -23.77
CA MET A 73 -10.69 -9.63 -22.32
C MET A 73 -12.08 -9.82 -21.70
N ALA A 74 -13.13 -9.33 -22.33
CA ALA A 74 -14.51 -9.50 -21.86
C ALA A 74 -14.98 -10.97 -21.88
N ARG A 75 -14.47 -11.80 -22.82
CA ARG A 75 -14.71 -13.24 -22.83
C ARG A 75 -13.88 -13.98 -21.79
N LYS A 76 -12.59 -13.65 -21.63
CA LYS A 76 -11.72 -14.25 -20.61
C LYS A 76 -12.17 -13.92 -19.17
N MET A 77 -12.79 -12.76 -18.96
CA MET A 77 -13.46 -12.45 -17.69
C MET A 77 -14.75 -13.25 -17.45
N LYS A 78 -15.35 -13.82 -18.49
CA LYS A 78 -16.55 -14.66 -18.42
C LYS A 78 -16.28 -16.17 -18.46
N ASP A 79 -15.09 -16.60 -18.90
CA ASP A 79 -14.76 -18.01 -19.03
C ASP A 79 -14.28 -18.62 -17.70
N THR A 80 -15.20 -19.37 -17.08
CA THR A 80 -15.09 -20.63 -16.30
C THR A 80 -14.05 -20.86 -15.20
N ASP A 81 -12.85 -20.29 -15.25
CA ASP A 81 -11.82 -20.61 -14.25
C ASP A 81 -12.08 -19.86 -12.93
N SER A 82 -12.58 -18.62 -12.98
CA SER A 82 -12.91 -17.85 -11.77
C SER A 82 -14.16 -18.35 -11.05
N GLU A 83 -15.21 -18.78 -11.77
CA GLU A 83 -16.47 -19.20 -11.15
C GLU A 83 -16.36 -20.60 -10.53
N GLU A 84 -15.69 -21.55 -11.19
CA GLU A 84 -15.50 -22.89 -10.61
C GLU A 84 -14.53 -22.85 -9.43
N GLU A 85 -13.47 -22.04 -9.48
CA GLU A 85 -12.57 -21.83 -8.33
C GLU A 85 -13.30 -21.15 -7.15
N LEU A 86 -14.15 -20.15 -7.40
CA LEU A 86 -14.95 -19.51 -6.35
C LEU A 86 -15.99 -20.46 -5.76
N LYS A 87 -16.60 -21.34 -6.56
CA LYS A 87 -17.49 -22.41 -6.08
C LYS A 87 -16.75 -23.45 -5.26
N GLU A 88 -15.55 -23.85 -5.69
CA GLU A 88 -14.72 -24.78 -4.93
C GLU A 88 -14.26 -24.18 -3.61
N ALA A 89 -13.84 -22.92 -3.61
CA ALA A 89 -13.52 -22.17 -2.39
C ALA A 89 -14.74 -22.11 -1.46
N PHE A 90 -15.91 -21.73 -1.97
CA PHE A 90 -17.15 -21.69 -1.19
C PHE A 90 -17.48 -23.05 -0.54
N ARG A 91 -17.34 -24.16 -1.29
CA ARG A 91 -17.53 -25.53 -0.77
C ARG A 91 -16.52 -25.95 0.30
N VAL A 92 -15.35 -25.31 0.36
CA VAL A 92 -14.40 -25.58 1.44
C VAL A 92 -14.93 -25.02 2.76
N PHE A 93 -15.62 -23.88 2.70
CA PHE A 93 -16.24 -23.23 3.84
C PHE A 93 -17.59 -23.84 4.22
N ASP A 94 -18.51 -23.96 3.27
CA ASP A 94 -19.84 -24.57 3.43
C ASP A 94 -19.72 -26.10 3.56
N LYS A 95 -19.53 -26.58 4.80
CA LYS A 95 -19.26 -28.00 5.09
C LYS A 95 -20.52 -28.83 5.03
N ASP A 96 -21.64 -28.27 5.45
CA ASP A 96 -22.93 -28.95 5.43
C ASP A 96 -23.67 -28.85 4.07
N GLN A 97 -23.12 -28.06 3.14
CA GLN A 97 -23.62 -27.84 1.78
C GLN A 97 -25.02 -27.23 1.77
N ASN A 98 -25.32 -26.37 2.76
CA ASN A 98 -26.61 -25.71 2.87
C ASN A 98 -26.71 -24.45 1.98
N GLY A 99 -25.61 -24.04 1.33
CA GLY A 99 -25.54 -22.87 0.47
C GLY A 99 -25.15 -21.58 1.18
N PHE A 100 -24.79 -21.65 2.47
CA PHE A 100 -24.41 -20.55 3.34
C PHE A 100 -23.17 -20.93 4.16
N ILE A 101 -22.36 -19.94 4.51
CA ILE A 101 -21.23 -20.12 5.43
C ILE A 101 -21.63 -19.57 6.79
N SER A 102 -21.74 -20.45 7.78
CA SER A 102 -22.03 -20.06 9.16
C SER A 102 -20.78 -19.64 9.94
N ALA A 103 -20.96 -18.94 11.06
CA ALA A 103 -19.89 -18.57 11.99
C ALA A 103 -19.06 -19.77 12.44
N ALA A 104 -19.73 -20.89 12.71
CA ALA A 104 -19.09 -22.12 13.15
C ALA A 104 -18.21 -22.71 12.04
N GLU A 105 -18.65 -22.65 10.78
CA GLU A 105 -17.91 -23.16 9.63
C GLU A 105 -16.72 -22.28 9.27
N LEU A 106 -16.92 -20.96 9.27
CA LEU A 106 -15.86 -19.99 9.07
C LEU A 106 -14.75 -20.19 10.13
N ARG A 107 -15.12 -20.26 11.42
CA ARG A 107 -14.18 -20.53 12.51
C ARG A 107 -13.43 -21.86 12.32
N HIS A 108 -14.16 -22.90 11.96
CA HIS A 108 -13.59 -24.24 11.82
C HIS A 108 -12.53 -24.29 10.73
N VAL A 109 -12.79 -23.66 9.59
CA VAL A 109 -11.87 -23.61 8.45
C VAL A 109 -10.63 -22.78 8.80
N MET A 110 -10.82 -21.61 9.41
CA MET A 110 -9.73 -20.74 9.87
C MET A 110 -8.80 -21.45 10.85
N THR A 111 -9.38 -22.15 11.83
CA THR A 111 -8.62 -22.90 12.85
C THR A 111 -7.81 -24.04 12.22
N ASN A 112 -8.34 -24.73 11.22
CA ASN A 112 -7.64 -25.81 10.52
C ASN A 112 -6.49 -25.31 9.65
N LEU A 113 -6.53 -24.04 9.22
CA LEU A 113 -5.50 -23.38 8.41
C LEU A 113 -4.40 -22.71 9.26
N GLY A 114 -4.49 -22.82 10.59
CA GLY A 114 -3.47 -22.34 11.52
C GLY A 114 -3.81 -21.02 12.20
N GLU A 115 -4.89 -20.35 11.79
CA GLU A 115 -5.33 -19.07 12.35
C GLU A 115 -6.43 -19.28 13.40
N LYS A 116 -6.20 -18.79 14.62
CA LYS A 116 -7.16 -18.93 15.73
C LYS A 116 -7.93 -17.64 15.91
N LEU A 117 -9.13 -17.60 15.34
CA LEU A 117 -10.01 -16.45 15.50
C LEU A 117 -10.87 -16.54 16.77
N THR A 118 -11.08 -15.42 17.44
CA THR A 118 -11.99 -15.25 18.59
C THR A 118 -13.46 -15.22 18.17
N ASP A 119 -14.40 -15.29 19.12
CA ASP A 119 -15.82 -15.29 18.79
C ASP A 119 -16.25 -13.98 18.16
N GLU A 120 -15.73 -12.88 18.68
CA GLU A 120 -15.96 -11.52 18.23
C GLU A 120 -15.42 -11.26 16.81
N GLU A 121 -14.24 -11.79 16.51
CA GLU A 121 -13.58 -11.69 15.19
C GLU A 121 -14.41 -12.37 14.08
N VAL A 122 -14.96 -13.55 14.36
CA VAL A 122 -15.80 -14.28 13.40
C VAL A 122 -17.14 -13.57 13.19
N ASP A 123 -17.71 -13.00 14.25
CA ASP A 123 -18.95 -12.24 14.17
C ASP A 123 -18.79 -10.92 13.41
N GLU A 124 -17.60 -10.32 13.43
CA GLU A 124 -17.25 -9.14 12.62
C GLU A 124 -17.10 -9.53 11.14
N MET A 125 -16.38 -10.61 10.84
CA MET A 125 -16.24 -11.15 9.48
C MET A 125 -17.59 -11.44 8.81
N ILE A 126 -18.53 -12.02 9.56
CA ILE A 126 -19.87 -12.27 9.03
C ILE A 126 -20.61 -10.97 8.78
N ARG A 127 -20.58 -10.03 9.74
CA ARG A 127 -21.32 -8.77 9.62
C ARG A 127 -20.90 -7.92 8.42
N GLU A 128 -19.64 -8.01 8.02
CA GLU A 128 -19.13 -7.27 6.86
C GLU A 128 -19.51 -7.90 5.52
N ALA A 129 -19.61 -9.23 5.50
CA ALA A 129 -19.97 -9.99 4.31
C ALA A 129 -21.49 -10.11 4.12
N ASP A 130 -22.24 -10.22 5.21
CA ASP A 130 -23.69 -10.42 5.30
C ASP A 130 -24.43 -9.11 4.97
N VAL A 131 -24.86 -8.99 3.71
CA VAL A 131 -25.54 -7.81 3.19
C VAL A 131 -27.02 -7.85 3.52
N ASP A 132 -27.61 -9.05 3.56
CA ASP A 132 -29.03 -9.23 3.80
C ASP A 132 -29.41 -9.35 5.30
N GLY A 133 -28.42 -9.50 6.17
CA GLY A 133 -28.54 -9.51 7.62
C GLY A 133 -29.05 -10.84 8.18
N ASP A 134 -28.92 -11.95 7.46
CA ASP A 134 -29.39 -13.27 7.90
C ASP A 134 -28.45 -13.98 8.89
N GLY A 135 -27.29 -13.38 9.16
CA GLY A 135 -26.25 -13.87 10.07
C GLY A 135 -25.38 -14.97 9.48
N GLN A 136 -25.42 -15.17 8.17
CA GLN A 136 -24.62 -16.13 7.41
C GLN A 136 -24.12 -15.47 6.12
N ILE A 137 -23.21 -16.13 5.40
CA ILE A 137 -22.68 -15.61 4.13
C ILE A 137 -23.17 -16.50 3.00
N ASN A 138 -24.05 -16.00 2.16
CA ASN A 138 -24.48 -16.73 0.96
C ASN A 138 -23.44 -16.63 -0.17
N TYR A 139 -23.61 -17.41 -1.24
CA TYR A 139 -22.64 -17.43 -2.35
C TYR A 139 -22.45 -16.07 -3.02
N GLU A 140 -23.50 -15.28 -3.19
CA GLU A 140 -23.40 -13.96 -3.85
C GLU A 140 -22.62 -12.97 -2.97
N GLU A 141 -22.84 -13.01 -1.66
CA GLU A 141 -22.10 -12.24 -0.67
C GLU A 141 -20.62 -12.64 -0.61
N PHE A 142 -20.36 -13.94 -0.58
CA PHE A 142 -19.00 -14.49 -0.63
C PHE A 142 -18.25 -14.03 -1.89
N VAL A 143 -18.89 -14.12 -3.07
CA VAL A 143 -18.31 -13.66 -4.33
C VAL A 143 -18.08 -12.14 -4.30
N LYS A 144 -19.03 -11.37 -3.77
CA LYS A 144 -18.90 -9.92 -3.66
C LYS A 144 -17.70 -9.53 -2.78
N VAL A 145 -17.49 -10.20 -1.65
CA VAL A 145 -16.33 -9.99 -0.78
C VAL A 145 -15.03 -10.37 -1.51
N MET A 146 -15.01 -11.49 -2.22
CA MET A 146 -13.84 -11.93 -3.01
C MET A 146 -13.52 -11.02 -4.19
N MET A 147 -14.54 -10.40 -4.80
CA MET A 147 -14.39 -9.56 -6.00
C MET A 147 -14.29 -8.05 -5.71
N ALA A 148 -14.60 -7.59 -4.49
CA ALA A 148 -14.52 -6.18 -4.11
C ALA A 148 -13.08 -5.69 -3.90
N ASN A 149 -12.12 -6.59 -3.74
CA ASN A 149 -10.70 -6.28 -3.76
C ASN A 149 -10.17 -6.42 -5.19
N ASP A 150 -9.61 -5.34 -5.76
CA ASP A 150 -9.00 -5.29 -7.11
C ASP A 150 -7.86 -6.31 -7.35
N TYR A 151 -7.55 -7.14 -6.36
CA TYR A 151 -6.50 -8.14 -6.34
C TYR A 151 -6.90 -9.45 -7.06
N TYR A 152 -8.15 -9.92 -6.94
CA TYR A 152 -8.60 -11.17 -7.60
C TYR A 152 -8.55 -11.06 -9.13
N ARG A 153 -8.71 -9.84 -9.66
CA ARG A 153 -8.62 -9.53 -11.11
C ARG A 153 -7.21 -9.69 -11.68
N ILE A 154 -6.18 -9.36 -10.90
CA ILE A 154 -4.78 -9.46 -11.34
C ILE A 154 -4.28 -10.90 -11.15
N TYR A 155 -4.70 -11.58 -10.08
CA TYR A 155 -4.29 -12.96 -9.79
C TYR A 155 -4.97 -14.02 -10.68
N SER A 156 -6.25 -13.86 -11.02
CA SER A 156 -6.93 -14.75 -11.98
C SER A 156 -6.28 -14.69 -13.39
N PHE A 157 -5.72 -13.55 -13.77
CA PHE A 157 -4.91 -13.41 -14.99
C PHE A 157 -3.56 -14.17 -14.91
N TYR A 158 -2.96 -14.22 -13.72
CA TYR A 158 -1.69 -14.91 -13.48
C TYR A 158 -1.83 -16.43 -13.39
N PHE A 159 -2.93 -16.94 -12.81
CA PHE A 159 -3.17 -18.38 -12.62
C PHE A 159 -4.01 -19.05 -13.71
N GLY A 160 -4.90 -18.34 -14.42
CA GLY A 160 -5.68 -18.89 -15.55
C GLY A 160 -4.85 -19.31 -16.78
N CYS A 161 -3.54 -19.07 -16.77
CA CYS A 161 -2.59 -19.57 -17.77
C CYS A 161 -1.88 -20.87 -17.35
N HIS A 162 -2.14 -21.43 -16.17
CA HIS A 162 -1.40 -22.58 -15.63
C HIS A 162 -2.27 -23.82 -15.48
N GLY A 163 -2.30 -24.63 -16.54
CA GLY A 163 -2.66 -26.04 -16.43
C GLY A 163 -1.58 -26.84 -15.71
N ASN A 164 -1.86 -27.16 -14.44
CA ASN A 164 -1.33 -28.26 -13.59
C ASN A 164 -0.02 -28.11 -12.77
N GLN A 165 -0.25 -28.35 -11.47
CA GLN A 165 0.51 -29.17 -10.51
C GLN A 165 1.69 -28.55 -9.75
N LEU A 166 1.38 -27.65 -8.81
CA LEU A 166 1.99 -27.67 -7.47
C LEU A 166 0.93 -27.24 -6.45
N PHE A 167 0.22 -28.25 -5.96
CA PHE A 167 -0.71 -28.22 -4.85
C PHE A 167 0.06 -27.85 -3.57
N LEU A 168 0.10 -26.56 -3.23
CA LEU A 168 0.27 -26.07 -1.87
C LEU A 168 -0.85 -25.05 -1.63
N ASP A 169 -1.99 -25.61 -1.24
CA ASP A 169 -3.19 -25.04 -0.62
C ASP A 169 -3.65 -23.65 -1.10
N SER A 170 -4.38 -23.64 -2.23
CA SER A 170 -5.22 -22.54 -2.71
C SER A 170 -6.14 -21.97 -1.61
N CYS A 171 -6.54 -22.80 -0.64
CA CYS A 171 -7.32 -22.35 0.51
C CYS A 171 -6.56 -21.43 1.47
N SER A 172 -5.25 -21.59 1.65
CA SER A 172 -4.51 -20.81 2.64
C SER A 172 -4.34 -19.34 2.23
N MET A 173 -4.20 -19.06 0.92
CA MET A 173 -4.08 -17.68 0.42
C MET A 173 -5.42 -16.96 0.31
N ILE A 174 -6.47 -17.62 -0.19
CA ILE A 174 -7.83 -17.06 -0.25
C ILE A 174 -8.32 -16.68 1.15
N VAL A 175 -7.99 -17.50 2.14
CA VAL A 175 -8.35 -17.26 3.55
C VAL A 175 -7.53 -16.12 4.16
N PHE A 176 -6.23 -16.03 3.85
CA PHE A 176 -5.39 -14.92 4.29
C PHE A 176 -5.90 -13.57 3.76
N GLU A 177 -6.36 -13.54 2.52
CA GLU A 177 -6.97 -12.34 1.92
C GLU A 177 -8.34 -12.00 2.50
N LEU A 178 -9.17 -13.00 2.81
CA LEU A 178 -10.46 -12.78 3.49
C LEU A 178 -10.27 -12.19 4.89
N VAL A 179 -9.28 -12.69 5.64
CA VAL A 179 -8.90 -12.14 6.96
C VAL A 179 -8.37 -10.71 6.80
N PHE A 180 -7.48 -10.46 5.84
CA PHE A 180 -6.90 -9.13 5.65
C PHE A 180 -7.92 -8.08 5.18
N ALA A 181 -8.89 -8.49 4.36
CA ALA A 181 -9.97 -7.63 3.85
C ALA A 181 -10.97 -7.22 4.94
N VAL A 182 -11.24 -8.09 5.92
CA VAL A 182 -12.15 -7.78 7.03
C VAL A 182 -11.45 -7.03 8.17
N PHE A 183 -10.25 -7.45 8.58
CA PHE A 183 -9.58 -6.81 9.73
C PHE A 183 -8.94 -5.44 9.42
N CYS A 184 -8.63 -5.15 8.15
CA CYS A 184 -8.16 -3.82 7.74
C CYS A 184 -9.33 -2.89 7.42
N ASN A 185 -10.04 -2.48 8.47
CA ASN A 185 -10.97 -1.34 8.49
C ASN A 185 -10.50 -0.22 7.54
N ASP A 186 -11.35 0.10 6.54
CA ASP A 186 -11.28 0.95 5.33
C ASP A 186 -10.34 2.19 5.25
N ALA A 187 -9.62 2.56 6.30
CA ALA A 187 -8.66 3.67 6.27
C ALA A 187 -7.28 3.18 5.82
N LYS A 188 -6.98 3.32 4.52
CA LYS A 188 -5.61 3.21 3.99
C LYS A 188 -4.68 4.10 4.81
N MET A 189 -3.50 3.57 5.18
CA MET A 189 -2.50 4.37 5.87
C MET A 189 -2.01 5.49 4.97
N LYS A 190 -1.97 6.73 5.46
CA LYS A 190 -1.61 7.88 4.63
C LYS A 190 -0.11 8.18 4.70
N ILE A 191 0.55 8.34 3.56
CA ILE A 191 1.97 8.65 3.45
C ILE A 191 2.16 10.04 2.83
N LEU A 192 2.88 10.91 3.55
CA LEU A 192 3.34 12.18 3.00
C LEU A 192 4.67 11.98 2.24
N CYS A 193 4.66 12.28 0.95
CA CYS A 193 5.75 12.08 0.02
C CYS A 193 6.46 13.41 -0.30
N LEU A 194 7.75 13.52 0.05
CA LEU A 194 8.57 14.71 -0.12
C LEU A 194 9.62 14.54 -1.23
N HIS A 195 9.53 15.39 -2.26
CA HIS A 195 10.40 15.31 -3.45
C HIS A 195 11.85 15.73 -3.19
N GLY A 196 12.74 15.49 -4.16
CA GLY A 196 14.16 15.85 -4.11
C GLY A 196 14.46 17.31 -4.43
N PHE A 197 15.75 17.66 -4.43
CA PHE A 197 16.21 19.02 -4.74
C PHE A 197 15.85 19.41 -6.18
N ARG A 198 15.18 20.56 -6.36
CA ARG A 198 14.77 21.12 -7.67
C ARG A 198 13.90 20.16 -8.48
N THR A 199 13.00 19.45 -7.83
CA THR A 199 11.97 18.63 -8.48
C THR A 199 10.60 19.06 -7.98
N SER A 200 9.58 18.21 -8.11
CA SER A 200 8.23 18.46 -7.59
C SER A 200 7.61 17.18 -7.06
N GLY A 201 6.55 17.31 -6.26
CA GLY A 201 5.73 16.19 -5.80
C GLY A 201 5.20 15.37 -6.97
N ALA A 202 4.76 16.03 -8.04
CA ALA A 202 4.33 15.38 -9.28
C ALA A 202 5.44 14.54 -9.95
N PHE A 203 6.69 15.02 -9.93
CA PHE A 203 7.82 14.26 -10.45
C PHE A 203 8.12 13.04 -9.58
N LEU A 204 8.12 13.19 -8.24
CA LEU A 204 8.30 12.07 -7.33
C LEU A 204 7.19 11.02 -7.51
N LYS A 205 5.93 11.45 -7.67
CA LYS A 205 4.81 10.56 -8.00
C LYS A 205 5.09 9.73 -9.24
N LYS A 206 5.62 10.34 -10.31
CA LYS A 206 5.99 9.63 -11.54
C LYS A 206 7.19 8.68 -11.37
N GLN A 207 8.07 8.93 -10.41
CA GLN A 207 9.15 7.99 -10.07
C GLN A 207 8.62 6.79 -9.29
N ILE A 208 7.82 7.04 -8.25
CA ILE A 208 7.21 5.99 -7.41
C ILE A 208 6.20 5.15 -8.19
N SER A 209 5.48 5.72 -9.16
CA SER A 209 4.57 4.96 -10.02
C SER A 209 5.25 3.91 -10.92
N LYS A 210 6.59 3.81 -10.90
CA LYS A 210 7.36 2.77 -11.60
C LYS A 210 7.64 1.56 -10.71
N TRP A 211 7.32 1.65 -9.43
CA TRP A 211 7.40 0.54 -8.49
C TRP A 211 6.17 -0.34 -8.66
N ASP A 212 6.28 -1.58 -8.19
CA ASP A 212 5.15 -2.51 -8.21
C ASP A 212 3.96 -1.92 -7.42
N PRO A 213 2.76 -1.81 -8.02
CA PRO A 213 1.59 -1.25 -7.35
C PRO A 213 1.21 -1.97 -6.05
N SER A 214 1.53 -3.26 -5.92
CA SER A 214 1.22 -4.05 -4.72
C SER A 214 1.93 -3.55 -3.46
N ILE A 215 3.07 -2.87 -3.60
CA ILE A 215 3.83 -2.29 -2.49
C ILE A 215 2.96 -1.33 -1.68
N PHE A 216 2.18 -0.49 -2.38
CA PHE A 216 1.42 0.61 -1.78
C PHE A 216 -0.10 0.46 -1.92
N ALA A 217 -0.61 -0.73 -2.24
CA ALA A 217 -2.04 -0.95 -2.48
C ALA A 217 -2.95 -0.48 -1.31
N HIS A 218 -2.47 -0.65 -0.08
CA HIS A 218 -3.16 -0.28 1.17
C HIS A 218 -2.74 1.10 1.73
N PHE A 219 -2.05 1.91 0.93
CA PHE A 219 -1.57 3.23 1.34
C PHE A 219 -2.16 4.31 0.45
N ASP A 220 -2.46 5.47 1.04
CA ASP A 220 -2.78 6.69 0.30
C ASP A 220 -1.54 7.59 0.23
N LEU A 221 -1.07 7.90 -0.98
CA LEU A 221 0.16 8.65 -1.21
C LEU A 221 -0.14 10.11 -1.55
N ASP A 222 0.24 11.00 -0.66
CA ASP A 222 0.08 12.45 -0.80
C ASP A 222 1.43 13.08 -1.18
N PHE A 223 1.50 13.77 -2.31
CA PHE A 223 2.75 14.31 -2.84
C PHE A 223 2.78 15.83 -2.72
N ALA A 224 3.47 16.33 -1.70
CA ALA A 224 3.59 17.77 -1.45
C ALA A 224 4.70 18.41 -2.30
N ASP A 225 4.48 19.68 -2.68
CA ASP A 225 5.48 20.53 -3.32
C ASP A 225 6.20 21.40 -2.28
N GLY A 226 7.48 21.67 -2.53
CA GLY A 226 8.28 22.58 -1.70
C GLY A 226 7.79 24.02 -1.79
N LEU A 227 7.99 24.77 -0.71
CA LEU A 227 7.54 26.16 -0.59
C LEU A 227 8.26 27.12 -1.55
N TYR A 228 9.52 26.84 -1.89
CA TYR A 228 10.37 27.76 -2.65
C TYR A 228 10.54 27.27 -4.09
N PRO A 229 10.29 28.13 -5.10
CA PRO A 229 10.69 27.81 -6.48
C PRO A 229 12.19 27.54 -6.57
N ALA A 230 12.58 26.62 -7.45
CA ALA A 230 13.98 26.28 -7.68
C ALA A 230 14.80 27.53 -8.06
N GLY A 231 15.87 27.80 -7.31
CA GLY A 231 16.74 28.96 -7.52
C GLY A 231 17.71 28.83 -8.69
N GLY A 232 17.69 27.68 -9.38
CA GLY A 232 18.54 27.42 -10.53
C GLY A 232 18.01 26.28 -11.40
N ARG A 233 18.81 25.88 -12.40
CA ARG A 233 18.46 24.80 -13.33
C ARG A 233 18.22 23.49 -12.56
N SER A 234 17.18 22.79 -12.99
CA SER A 234 16.87 21.43 -12.54
C SER A 234 17.50 20.41 -13.50
N ASP A 235 17.97 19.29 -12.97
CA ASP A 235 18.52 18.20 -13.78
C ASP A 235 17.45 17.46 -14.60
N ILE A 236 16.18 17.64 -14.24
CA ILE A 236 15.04 17.06 -14.96
C ILE A 236 14.46 18.03 -16.01
N GLU A 237 15.04 19.21 -16.16
CA GLU A 237 14.61 20.19 -17.16
C GLU A 237 14.74 19.61 -18.58
N GLY A 238 13.63 19.61 -19.31
CA GLY A 238 13.52 19.00 -20.65
C GLY A 238 13.12 17.53 -20.65
N ILE A 239 13.09 16.87 -19.48
CA ILE A 239 12.58 15.50 -19.30
C ILE A 239 11.21 15.53 -18.62
N PHE A 240 10.99 16.44 -17.68
CA PHE A 240 9.73 16.66 -16.99
C PHE A 240 9.42 18.16 -16.94
N PRO A 241 8.15 18.59 -17.05
CA PRO A 241 7.83 20.02 -17.08
C PRO A 241 7.94 20.69 -15.69
N PRO A 242 8.22 22.00 -15.64
CA PRO A 242 8.13 22.81 -14.41
C PRO A 242 6.68 22.93 -13.92
N PRO A 243 6.43 23.41 -12.68
CA PRO A 243 7.37 24.03 -11.75
C PRO A 243 8.30 23.05 -11.02
N TYR A 244 9.46 23.56 -10.60
CA TYR A 244 10.41 22.86 -9.73
C TYR A 244 10.58 23.65 -8.44
N PHE A 245 10.80 22.92 -7.36
CA PHE A 245 10.84 23.47 -6.01
C PHE A 245 12.07 22.98 -5.24
N GLU A 246 12.39 23.73 -4.21
CA GLU A 246 13.37 23.40 -3.19
C GLU A 246 12.67 23.52 -1.84
N TRP A 247 12.95 22.60 -0.92
CA TRP A 247 12.42 22.69 0.43
C TRP A 247 13.17 23.76 1.24
N PHE A 248 14.49 23.81 1.08
CA PHE A 248 15.39 24.79 1.68
C PHE A 248 16.63 24.96 0.79
N GLN A 249 17.41 26.03 1.00
CA GLN A 249 18.71 26.22 0.35
C GLN A 249 19.85 25.87 1.30
N PHE A 250 21.02 25.52 0.76
CA PHE A 250 22.20 25.15 1.55
C PHE A 250 23.50 25.68 0.94
N ASN A 251 24.52 25.88 1.77
CA ASN A 251 25.88 26.17 1.33
C ASN A 251 26.57 24.91 0.77
N LYS A 252 27.70 25.05 0.07
CA LYS A 252 28.38 23.91 -0.60
C LYS A 252 28.82 22.82 0.38
N GLU A 253 29.08 23.18 1.62
CA GLU A 253 29.56 22.30 2.68
C GLU A 253 28.41 21.53 3.36
N PHE A 254 27.16 21.93 3.09
CA PHE A 254 25.94 21.44 3.74
C PHE A 254 25.95 21.67 5.26
N THR A 255 26.46 22.80 5.71
CA THR A 255 26.53 23.18 7.14
C THR A 255 25.65 24.36 7.48
N GLU A 256 25.20 25.13 6.48
CA GLU A 256 24.31 26.28 6.64
C GLU A 256 23.08 26.07 5.76
N TYR A 257 21.91 26.34 6.33
CA TYR A 257 20.62 26.12 5.67
C TYR A 257 19.81 27.42 5.72
N THR A 258 19.32 27.86 4.56
CA THR A 258 18.45 29.03 4.45
C THR A 258 17.02 28.55 4.21
N ASN A 259 16.06 29.21 4.85
CA ASN A 259 14.61 28.90 4.77
C ASN A 259 14.17 27.54 5.37
N LEU A 260 15.04 26.89 6.15
CA LEU A 260 14.74 25.58 6.72
C LEU A 260 13.66 25.67 7.82
N ASP A 261 13.71 26.67 8.69
CA ASP A 261 12.75 26.81 9.79
C ASP A 261 11.34 27.09 9.26
N GLU A 262 11.22 27.92 8.22
CA GLU A 262 9.98 28.18 7.51
C GLU A 262 9.46 26.91 6.82
N CYS A 263 10.34 26.12 6.20
CA CYS A 263 9.98 24.83 5.62
C CYS A 263 9.45 23.83 6.66
N ILE A 264 10.10 23.74 7.83
CA ILE A 264 9.66 22.86 8.92
C ILE A 264 8.28 23.29 9.41
N SER A 265 8.08 24.60 9.59
CA SER A 265 6.79 25.17 10.01
C SER A 265 5.70 24.87 8.99
N TYR A 266 6.00 25.05 7.70
CA TYR A 266 5.10 24.71 6.60
C TYR A 266 4.71 23.22 6.60
N LEU A 267 5.68 22.31 6.75
CA LEU A 267 5.41 20.87 6.78
C LEU A 267 4.59 20.46 8.00
N CYS A 268 4.82 21.07 9.16
CA CYS A 268 4.00 20.81 10.35
C CYS A 268 2.56 21.25 10.11
N GLU A 269 2.33 22.45 9.57
CA GLU A 269 0.99 22.94 9.23
C GLU A 269 0.33 22.08 8.14
N TYR A 270 1.10 21.61 7.16
CA TYR A 270 0.62 20.71 6.11
C TYR A 270 0.15 19.37 6.69
N ILE A 271 0.93 18.78 7.60
CA ILE A 271 0.58 17.55 8.32
C ILE A 271 -0.68 17.74 9.16
N THR A 272 -0.83 18.89 9.81
CA THR A 272 -2.04 19.23 10.57
C THR A 272 -3.27 19.37 9.69
N THR A 273 -3.11 19.99 8.52
CA THR A 273 -4.24 20.36 7.66
C THR A 273 -4.71 19.19 6.79
N ASN A 274 -3.77 18.38 6.29
CA ASN A 274 -4.03 17.33 5.30
C ASN A 274 -3.88 15.91 5.87
N GLY A 275 -3.47 15.79 7.13
CA GLY A 275 -3.33 14.52 7.83
C GLY A 275 -4.64 13.98 8.43
N PRO A 276 -4.56 12.99 9.34
CA PRO A 276 -3.32 12.44 9.90
C PRO A 276 -2.49 11.69 8.85
N PHE A 277 -1.17 11.81 8.94
CA PHE A 277 -0.22 11.02 8.16
C PHE A 277 0.39 9.95 9.05
N ASP A 278 0.34 8.70 8.59
CA ASP A 278 0.91 7.55 9.31
C ASP A 278 2.39 7.38 9.02
N GLY A 279 2.82 7.72 7.80
CA GLY A 279 4.19 7.53 7.36
C GLY A 279 4.72 8.66 6.51
N LEU A 280 6.04 8.68 6.36
CA LEU A 280 6.75 9.63 5.52
C LEU A 280 7.55 8.89 4.44
N LEU A 281 7.51 9.39 3.21
CA LEU A 281 8.38 8.94 2.12
C LEU A 281 9.15 10.15 1.60
N GLY A 282 10.45 10.02 1.42
CA GLY A 282 11.24 11.11 0.88
C GLY A 282 12.31 10.65 -0.10
N PHE A 283 12.65 11.54 -1.04
CA PHE A 283 13.82 11.41 -1.88
C PHE A 283 14.80 12.56 -1.65
N SER A 284 16.10 12.28 -1.48
CA SER A 284 17.16 13.28 -1.38
C SER A 284 16.87 14.31 -0.27
N GLN A 285 16.69 15.59 -0.62
CA GLN A 285 16.29 16.65 0.31
C GLN A 285 15.02 16.30 1.10
N GLY A 286 14.02 15.71 0.45
CA GLY A 286 12.80 15.25 1.10
C GLY A 286 13.05 14.14 2.10
N ALA A 287 13.91 13.17 1.78
CA ALA A 287 14.29 12.08 2.70
C ALA A 287 15.02 12.61 3.95
N THR A 288 15.91 13.59 3.75
CA THR A 288 16.60 14.30 4.83
C THR A 288 15.62 15.03 5.75
N LEU A 289 14.55 15.64 5.21
CA LEU A 289 13.47 16.24 6.00
C LEU A 289 12.61 15.22 6.74
N CYS A 290 12.29 14.08 6.12
CA CYS A 290 11.56 13.01 6.80
C CYS A 290 12.33 12.52 8.03
N GLY A 291 13.65 12.31 7.89
CA GLY A 291 14.51 11.93 9.01
C GLY A 291 14.58 12.99 10.10
N LEU A 292 14.64 14.27 9.72
CA LEU A 292 14.58 15.39 10.66
C LEU A 292 13.27 15.45 11.43
N LEU A 293 12.12 15.35 10.74
CA LEU A 293 10.80 15.42 11.36
C LEU A 293 10.59 14.27 12.35
N ALA A 294 10.98 13.05 11.98
CA ALA A 294 10.92 11.90 12.87
C ALA A 294 11.80 12.10 14.12
N GLY A 295 13.03 12.56 13.95
CA GLY A 295 13.94 12.87 15.05
C GLY A 295 13.44 14.00 15.95
N TYR A 296 12.95 15.10 15.37
CA TYR A 296 12.40 16.23 16.12
C TYR A 296 11.10 15.87 16.84
N GLN A 297 10.24 15.03 16.26
CA GLN A 297 9.03 14.55 16.95
C GLN A 297 9.40 13.69 18.16
N LEU A 298 10.37 12.76 18.01
CA LEU A 298 10.89 11.96 19.12
C LEU A 298 11.42 12.82 20.28
N GLN A 299 12.05 13.95 19.96
CA GLN A 299 12.61 14.88 20.94
C GLN A 299 11.59 15.93 21.45
N GLY A 300 10.31 15.81 21.07
CA GLY A 300 9.26 16.74 21.46
C GLY A 300 9.43 18.17 20.93
N LYS A 301 10.10 18.33 19.78
CA LYS A 301 10.37 19.63 19.15
C LYS A 301 9.29 20.07 18.17
N VAL A 302 8.71 19.12 17.45
CA VAL A 302 7.64 19.34 16.46
C VAL A 302 6.58 18.27 16.62
N LEU A 303 5.38 18.54 16.11
CA LEU A 303 4.29 17.56 16.03
C LEU A 303 3.95 16.88 17.38
N THR A 304 4.06 17.60 18.51
CA THR A 304 3.88 17.06 19.87
C THR A 304 2.45 16.60 20.16
N GLU A 305 1.48 17.24 19.53
CA GLU A 305 0.05 16.92 19.67
C GLU A 305 -0.46 15.96 18.59
N HIS A 306 0.43 15.49 17.70
CA HIS A 306 0.07 14.58 16.61
C HIS A 306 0.38 13.13 16.98
N SER A 307 -0.34 12.22 16.33
CA SER A 307 0.04 10.80 16.36
C SER A 307 1.50 10.64 15.90
N PRO A 308 2.29 9.79 16.57
CA PRO A 308 3.66 9.52 16.15
C PRO A 308 3.70 9.01 14.72
N ILE A 309 4.70 9.46 13.96
CA ILE A 309 5.03 8.87 12.65
C ILE A 309 5.36 7.40 12.87
N LYS A 310 4.61 6.50 12.22
CA LYS A 310 4.71 5.05 12.40
C LYS A 310 5.87 4.46 11.59
N PHE A 311 6.08 4.97 10.38
CA PHE A 311 7.13 4.46 9.50
C PHE A 311 7.73 5.51 8.55
N LEU A 312 8.93 5.20 8.03
CA LEU A 312 9.68 6.08 7.13
C LEU A 312 10.31 5.31 5.96
N ILE A 313 10.14 5.85 4.75
CA ILE A 313 10.74 5.36 3.51
C ILE A 313 11.73 6.41 3.01
N SER A 314 13.03 6.14 3.18
CA SER A 314 14.12 7.05 2.84
C SER A 314 14.77 6.62 1.54
N VAL A 315 14.80 7.50 0.53
CA VAL A 315 15.58 7.28 -0.70
C VAL A 315 16.68 8.32 -0.78
N SER A 316 17.94 7.89 -0.67
CA SER A 316 19.10 8.78 -0.71
C SER A 316 19.05 9.96 0.28
N GLY A 317 18.51 9.75 1.49
CA GLY A 317 18.50 10.77 2.55
C GLY A 317 19.85 10.95 3.24
N SER A 318 20.01 12.03 3.99
CA SER A 318 21.19 12.27 4.83
C SER A 318 20.80 12.95 6.15
N LYS A 319 21.70 12.93 7.14
CA LYS A 319 21.56 13.80 8.32
C LYS A 319 21.87 15.25 7.96
N PHE A 320 21.22 16.19 8.63
CA PHE A 320 21.70 17.57 8.69
C PHE A 320 23.05 17.61 9.42
N LYS A 321 24.00 18.43 8.94
CA LYS A 321 25.36 18.51 9.52
C LYS A 321 25.53 19.63 10.53
N ALA A 322 24.65 20.62 10.53
CA ALA A 322 24.69 21.72 11.49
C ALA A 322 24.49 21.15 12.92
N PRO A 323 25.44 21.33 13.85
CA PRO A 323 25.36 20.71 15.19
C PRO A 323 24.06 21.03 15.94
N GLU A 324 23.56 22.25 15.80
CA GLU A 324 22.31 22.71 16.42
C GLU A 324 21.06 21.94 15.94
N ILE A 325 21.13 21.32 14.76
CA ILE A 325 20.08 20.43 14.22
C ILE A 325 20.43 18.98 14.52
N HIS A 326 21.67 18.58 14.18
CA HIS A 326 22.16 17.21 14.26
C HIS A 326 22.07 16.65 15.69
N ASP A 327 22.63 17.37 16.66
CA ASP A 327 22.76 16.92 18.05
C ASP A 327 21.41 16.91 18.78
N VAL A 328 20.40 17.54 18.19
CA VAL A 328 19.02 17.49 18.66
C VAL A 328 18.29 16.34 17.96
N ALA A 329 18.17 16.37 16.64
CA ALA A 329 17.34 15.43 15.87
C ALA A 329 17.77 13.97 16.03
N PHE A 330 19.07 13.71 16.15
CA PHE A 330 19.63 12.35 16.19
C PHE A 330 20.28 12.04 17.54
N LYS A 331 19.84 12.72 18.60
CA LYS A 331 20.34 12.51 19.97
C LYS A 331 20.11 11.09 20.47
N ASP A 332 18.88 10.59 20.27
CA ASP A 332 18.46 9.25 20.66
C ASP A 332 18.11 8.43 19.40
N PRO A 333 18.32 7.10 19.41
CA PRO A 333 17.93 6.24 18.29
C PRO A 333 16.43 6.37 17.96
N ILE A 334 16.12 6.52 16.68
CA ILE A 334 14.76 6.71 16.19
C ILE A 334 14.09 5.34 16.05
N ALA A 335 13.08 5.08 16.90
CA ALA A 335 12.35 3.81 16.93
C ALA A 335 11.33 3.63 15.79
N VAL A 336 11.13 4.64 14.95
CA VAL A 336 10.23 4.60 13.79
C VAL A 336 10.73 3.51 12.82
N LYS A 337 9.84 2.57 12.47
CA LYS A 337 10.17 1.49 11.52
C LYS A 337 10.56 2.12 10.19
N SER A 338 11.70 1.73 9.62
CA SER A 338 12.20 2.42 8.43
C SER A 338 12.83 1.50 7.39
N VAL A 339 12.71 1.92 6.14
CA VAL A 339 13.42 1.35 5.00
C VAL A 339 14.25 2.43 4.32
N HIS A 340 15.50 2.13 3.99
CA HIS A 340 16.45 3.05 3.40
C HIS A 340 17.01 2.49 2.09
N PHE A 341 16.81 3.22 1.00
CA PHE A 341 17.36 2.91 -0.31
C PHE A 341 18.71 3.61 -0.49
N VAL A 342 19.75 2.81 -0.73
CA VAL A 342 21.13 3.28 -0.84
C VAL A 342 21.69 2.90 -2.20
N GLY A 343 22.03 3.92 -3.00
CA GLY A 343 22.64 3.75 -4.32
C GLY A 343 24.14 3.51 -4.24
N GLU A 344 24.63 2.43 -4.84
CA GLU A 344 26.05 2.06 -4.83
C GLU A 344 26.96 3.09 -5.52
N LYS A 345 26.41 3.86 -6.48
CA LYS A 345 27.11 4.95 -7.18
C LYS A 345 26.64 6.33 -6.73
N ASP A 346 25.82 6.41 -5.69
CA ASP A 346 25.32 7.67 -5.17
C ASP A 346 26.41 8.38 -4.37
N TRP A 347 26.56 9.69 -4.61
CA TRP A 347 27.46 10.54 -3.82
C TRP A 347 26.94 10.72 -2.38
N LEU A 348 25.66 10.44 -2.13
CA LEU A 348 25.06 10.36 -0.80
C LEU A 348 25.14 8.96 -0.16
N LYS A 349 25.78 7.96 -0.77
CA LYS A 349 25.84 6.59 -0.22
C LYS A 349 26.19 6.54 1.28
N LEU A 350 27.33 7.13 1.65
CA LEU A 350 27.78 7.15 3.05
C LEU A 350 26.83 7.98 3.95
N PRO A 351 26.45 9.22 3.59
CA PRO A 351 25.43 9.97 4.34
C PRO A 351 24.09 9.23 4.53
N SER A 352 23.65 8.43 3.56
CA SER A 352 22.43 7.63 3.64
C SER A 352 22.57 6.45 4.59
N GLU A 353 23.73 5.78 4.60
CA GLU A 353 24.05 4.75 5.60
C GLU A 353 24.12 5.35 7.02
N GLU A 354 24.69 6.55 7.17
CA GLU A 354 24.74 7.28 8.44
C GLU A 354 23.34 7.69 8.94
N LEU A 355 22.45 8.09 8.04
CA LEU A 355 21.05 8.35 8.36
C LEU A 355 20.34 7.07 8.78
N ALA A 356 20.48 5.99 8.01
CA ALA A 356 19.88 4.69 8.35
C ALA A 356 20.31 4.21 9.74
N ALA A 357 21.60 4.35 10.09
CA ALA A 357 22.14 3.99 11.40
C ALA A 357 21.58 4.81 12.58
N ALA A 358 20.83 5.89 12.34
CA ALA A 358 20.10 6.60 13.39
C ALA A 358 18.79 5.91 13.78
N PHE A 359 18.28 5.00 12.95
CA PHE A 359 17.04 4.26 13.19
C PHE A 359 17.34 2.92 13.85
N VAL A 360 16.38 2.43 14.64
CA VAL A 360 16.43 1.09 15.23
C VAL A 360 16.07 0.07 14.15
N ASP A 361 16.95 -0.92 13.94
CA ASP A 361 16.78 -2.05 13.02
C ASP A 361 16.20 -1.69 11.62
N PRO A 362 16.81 -0.73 10.88
CA PRO A 362 16.31 -0.31 9.57
C PRO A 362 16.48 -1.42 8.53
N LEU A 363 15.50 -1.56 7.63
CA LEU A 363 15.68 -2.31 6.39
C LEU A 363 16.53 -1.47 5.43
N ILE A 364 17.63 -2.02 4.89
CA ILE A 364 18.49 -1.32 3.93
C ILE A 364 18.43 -2.05 2.59
N ILE A 365 17.85 -1.40 1.58
CA ILE A 365 17.78 -1.92 0.21
C ILE A 365 18.84 -1.22 -0.64
N ARG A 366 19.78 -1.99 -1.19
CA ARG A 366 20.88 -1.48 -2.01
C ARG A 366 20.55 -1.61 -3.49
N HIS A 367 20.92 -0.60 -4.29
CA HIS A 367 20.71 -0.62 -5.74
C HIS A 367 21.94 -0.11 -6.50
N PRO A 368 22.18 -0.55 -7.75
CA PRO A 368 23.42 -0.28 -8.48
C PRO A 368 23.52 1.13 -9.09
N GLN A 369 22.48 1.96 -8.92
CA GLN A 369 22.35 3.25 -9.58
C GLN A 369 22.97 4.39 -8.75
N GLY A 370 23.06 5.57 -9.35
CA GLY A 370 23.50 6.80 -8.67
C GLY A 370 22.37 7.47 -7.91
N HIS A 371 22.44 8.79 -7.81
CA HIS A 371 21.46 9.62 -7.09
C HIS A 371 20.10 9.66 -7.80
N THR A 372 19.22 8.70 -7.50
CA THR A 372 17.91 8.58 -8.14
C THR A 372 16.97 7.71 -7.31
N VAL A 373 15.66 7.86 -7.53
CA VAL A 373 14.68 6.87 -7.06
C VAL A 373 14.86 5.60 -7.90
N PRO A 374 15.26 4.47 -7.30
CA PRO A 374 15.60 3.29 -8.06
C PRO A 374 14.38 2.70 -8.77
N ARG A 375 14.61 1.99 -9.87
CA ARG A 375 13.68 0.93 -10.27
C ARG A 375 14.01 -0.28 -9.40
N LEU A 376 12.97 -0.89 -8.82
CA LEU A 376 13.13 -2.07 -7.98
C LEU A 376 13.27 -3.31 -8.87
N ASP A 377 14.22 -4.17 -8.53
CA ASP A 377 14.25 -5.54 -9.04
C ASP A 377 13.31 -6.43 -8.21
N GLU A 378 13.10 -7.67 -8.63
CA GLU A 378 12.20 -8.61 -7.95
C GLU A 378 12.53 -8.77 -6.46
N ALA A 379 13.83 -8.87 -6.12
CA ALA A 379 14.27 -9.05 -4.74
C ALA A 379 14.04 -7.80 -3.86
N ALA A 380 14.24 -6.61 -4.41
CA ALA A 380 13.95 -5.36 -3.70
C ALA A 380 12.43 -5.13 -3.55
N THR A 381 11.66 -5.49 -4.58
CA THR A 381 10.19 -5.44 -4.55
C THR A 381 9.65 -6.38 -3.47
N GLU A 382 10.09 -7.63 -3.43
CA GLU A 382 9.66 -8.62 -2.44
C GLU A 382 9.98 -8.18 -1.01
N GLN A 383 11.20 -7.68 -0.77
CA GLN A 383 11.59 -7.13 0.54
C GLN A 383 10.68 -5.98 0.98
N LEU A 384 10.36 -5.07 0.06
CA LEU A 384 9.52 -3.92 0.38
C LEU A 384 8.06 -4.32 0.60
N VAL A 385 7.52 -5.24 -0.22
CA VAL A 385 6.16 -5.79 -0.04
C VAL A 385 6.03 -6.49 1.31
N ASN A 386 7.00 -7.32 1.68
CA ASN A 386 6.97 -7.99 2.99
C ASN A 386 7.05 -6.98 4.13
N TRP A 387 7.92 -5.97 3.99
CA TRP A 387 8.03 -4.91 4.99
C TRP A 387 6.75 -4.06 5.13
N THR A 388 6.05 -3.75 4.03
CA THR A 388 4.76 -3.04 4.09
C THR A 388 3.63 -3.92 4.63
N LYS A 389 3.63 -5.22 4.34
CA LYS A 389 2.70 -6.18 4.97
C LYS A 389 2.89 -6.25 6.48
N ASP A 390 4.12 -6.36 6.95
CA ASP A 390 4.42 -6.39 8.40
C ASP A 390 3.93 -5.11 9.10
N LEU A 391 4.04 -3.94 8.45
CA LEU A 391 3.52 -2.68 8.97
C LEU A 391 2.00 -2.71 9.17
N LEU A 392 1.27 -3.28 8.22
CA LEU A 392 -0.18 -3.36 8.26
C LEU A 392 -0.65 -4.34 9.35
N VAL A 393 0.04 -5.47 9.50
CA VAL A 393 -0.21 -6.44 10.57
C VAL A 393 0.02 -5.81 11.95
N GLU A 394 1.14 -5.11 12.15
CA GLU A 394 1.43 -4.38 13.39
C GLU A 394 0.38 -3.31 13.69
N ALA A 395 -0.09 -2.60 12.66
CA ALA A 395 -1.13 -1.58 12.81
C ALA A 395 -2.51 -2.18 13.17
N SER A 396 -2.84 -3.36 12.66
CA SER A 396 -4.07 -4.09 13.01
C SER A 396 -4.02 -4.56 14.46
N ALA A 397 -2.95 -5.25 14.87
CA ALA A 397 -2.80 -5.74 16.24
C ALA A 397 -2.84 -4.61 17.28
N ALA A 398 -2.29 -3.43 16.94
CA ALA A 398 -2.37 -2.26 17.82
C ALA A 398 -3.79 -1.70 17.98
N LYS A 399 -4.68 -1.84 16.98
CA LYS A 399 -6.10 -1.47 17.11
C LYS A 399 -6.84 -2.44 18.04
N ASP A 400 -6.53 -3.73 17.94
CA ASP A 400 -7.18 -4.79 18.74
C ASP A 400 -6.85 -4.66 20.23
N ASP A 401 -5.61 -4.31 20.56
CA ASP A 401 -5.18 -4.08 21.95
C ASP A 401 -5.90 -2.86 22.58
N VAL A 402 -6.14 -1.81 21.81
CA VAL A 402 -6.84 -0.60 22.27
C VAL A 402 -8.34 -0.89 22.49
N GLN A 403 -9.00 -1.56 21.53
CA GLN A 403 -10.41 -1.95 21.68
C GLN A 403 -10.62 -2.91 22.86
N ASN A 404 -9.72 -3.87 23.07
CA ASN A 404 -9.77 -4.79 24.21
C ASN A 404 -9.53 -4.09 25.55
N ALA A 405 -8.67 -3.06 25.59
CA ALA A 405 -8.44 -2.25 26.78
C ALA A 405 -9.67 -1.40 27.14
N ASP A 406 -10.30 -0.77 26.15
CA ASP A 406 -11.54 0.03 26.33
C ASP A 406 -12.71 -0.85 26.79
N THR A 407 -12.83 -2.06 26.25
CA THR A 407 -13.87 -3.01 26.65
C THR A 407 -13.68 -3.47 28.10
N LYS A 408 -12.45 -3.79 28.52
CA LYS A 408 -12.14 -4.14 29.92
C LYS A 408 -12.33 -2.97 30.89
N LEU A 409 -12.12 -1.73 30.45
CA LEU A 409 -12.37 -0.53 31.26
C LEU A 409 -13.88 -0.28 31.43
N LYS A 410 -14.68 -0.45 30.37
CA LYS A 410 -16.14 -0.37 30.41
C LYS A 410 -16.75 -1.46 31.31
N GLU A 411 -16.28 -2.71 31.21
CA GLU A 411 -16.72 -3.79 32.10
C GLU A 411 -16.39 -3.51 33.58
N LYS A 412 -15.19 -2.99 33.87
CA LYS A 412 -14.82 -2.59 35.24
C LYS A 412 -15.65 -1.40 35.77
N ALA A 413 -16.06 -0.47 34.91
CA ALA A 413 -16.92 0.65 35.27
C ALA A 413 -18.35 0.19 35.59
N VAL A 414 -18.91 -0.74 34.79
CA VAL A 414 -20.22 -1.38 35.03
C VAL A 414 -20.23 -2.15 36.35
N ILE A 415 -19.16 -2.89 36.68
CA ILE A 415 -19.04 -3.62 37.95
C ILE A 415 -18.96 -2.66 39.16
N ARG A 416 -18.51 -1.41 38.97
CA ARG A 416 -18.32 -0.40 40.04
C ARG A 416 -19.41 0.68 40.10
N GLY A 417 -20.40 0.65 39.20
CA GLY A 417 -21.48 1.64 39.17
C GLY A 417 -21.05 3.07 38.81
N ALA A 418 -19.94 3.23 38.08
CA ALA A 418 -19.40 4.53 37.66
C ALA A 418 -19.78 4.83 36.19
N GLU A 419 -20.06 6.09 35.86
CA GLU A 419 -20.29 6.54 34.48
C GLU A 419 -18.97 6.91 33.79
N VAL A 420 -18.87 6.62 32.49
CA VAL A 420 -17.72 6.97 31.64
C VAL A 420 -18.13 8.18 30.80
N GLU A 421 -17.52 9.35 31.04
CA GLU A 421 -17.69 10.52 30.18
C GLU A 421 -16.62 10.55 29.07
N GLU A 422 -17.06 10.74 27.83
CA GLU A 422 -16.17 10.90 26.67
C GLU A 422 -15.75 12.37 26.50
N GLY A 423 -14.46 12.64 26.63
CA GLY A 423 -13.85 13.93 26.37
C GLY A 423 -12.39 13.81 25.95
N SER A 424 -12.08 14.29 24.74
CA SER A 424 -10.77 14.34 24.06
C SER A 424 -9.58 13.66 24.74
N THR A 425 -9.17 12.53 24.17
CA THR A 425 -7.88 11.83 24.32
C THR A 425 -7.55 11.13 25.64
N GLU A 426 -8.37 11.23 26.70
CA GLU A 426 -8.24 10.37 27.89
C GLU A 426 -9.61 10.01 28.50
N MET A 427 -9.98 8.72 28.53
CA MET A 427 -11.12 8.24 29.33
C MET A 427 -10.79 8.36 30.83
N LYS A 428 -11.60 9.12 31.57
CA LYS A 428 -11.51 9.25 33.04
C LYS A 428 -12.69 8.58 33.71
N MET A 429 -12.41 7.78 34.73
CA MET A 429 -13.43 7.11 35.55
C MET A 429 -13.99 8.11 36.57
N VAL A 430 -15.27 8.48 36.45
CA VAL A 430 -15.94 9.40 37.37
C VAL A 430 -16.74 8.59 38.39
N ILE A 431 -16.33 8.61 39.65
CA ILE A 431 -17.06 7.92 40.73
C ILE A 431 -18.22 8.82 41.17
N THR A 432 -19.45 8.40 40.91
CA THR A 432 -20.65 9.05 41.44
C THR A 432 -20.77 8.74 42.94
N GLU A 433 -20.52 9.75 43.79
CA GLU A 433 -20.87 9.66 45.21
C GLU A 433 -22.40 9.60 45.33
N VAL A 434 -22.92 8.41 45.59
CA VAL A 434 -24.32 8.24 46.01
C VAL A 434 -24.42 8.82 47.43
N GLU A 435 -24.89 10.06 47.56
CA GLU A 435 -25.30 10.63 48.85
C GLU A 435 -26.42 9.76 49.44
N ALA A 436 -26.04 8.87 50.36
CA ALA A 436 -26.98 8.17 51.22
C ALA A 436 -27.53 9.17 52.26
N VAL A 437 -28.61 9.88 51.90
CA VAL A 437 -29.43 10.59 52.90
C VAL A 437 -30.32 9.56 53.61
N GLN A 438 -29.87 9.10 54.77
CA GLN A 438 -30.71 8.50 55.81
C GLN A 438 -30.65 9.38 57.06
N ALA A 439 -31.71 10.14 57.31
CA ALA A 439 -32.38 10.33 58.61
C ALA A 439 -33.58 11.28 58.45
#